data_AF-A0A534T282-F1
#
_entry.id   AF-A0A534T282-F1
#
_cell.length_a   1.000
_cell.length_b   1.000
_cell.length_c   1.000
_cell.angle_alpha   90.00
_cell.angle_beta   90.00
_cell.angle_gamma   90.00
#
_symmetry.space_group_name_H-M   'P 1'
#
loop_
_entity.id
_entity.type
_entity.pdbx_description
1 polymer ?
#
loop_
_entity_poly.entity_id
_entity_poly.type
_entity_poly.pdbx_seq_one_letter_code
_entity_poly.pdbx_strand_id
1 'polypeptide(L)'
;MRILAIDLGERELRVASAVHAFGAVRLGAVERIAFADRAELAAALERLAASRPQAVMTALPAALVTHRILTLPFRSRHRLASTVP
;
A
#
# COMPACT_ATOMS: atom_id res chain seq x y z
N MET A 1 9.42 -11.36 2.39
CA MET A 1 8.04 -10.83 2.58
C MET A 1 7.49 -10.40 1.23
N ARG A 2 6.32 -10.90 0.79
CA ARG A 2 5.71 -10.49 -0.48
C ARG A 2 4.87 -9.23 -0.25
N ILE A 3 5.09 -8.24 -1.10
CA ILE A 3 4.44 -6.95 -1.09
C ILE A 3 3.63 -6.82 -2.36
N LEU A 4 2.43 -6.29 -2.24
CA LEU A 4 1.62 -5.87 -3.38
C LEU A 4 1.40 -4.36 -3.29
N ALA A 5 1.96 -3.60 -4.23
CA ALA A 5 1.70 -2.18 -4.37
C ALA A 5 0.58 -1.97 -5.40
N ILE A 6 -0.41 -1.16 -5.05
CA ILE A 6 -1.60 -0.90 -5.85
C ILE A 6 -1.78 0.61 -6.00
N ASP A 7 -1.97 1.07 -7.23
CA ASP A 7 -2.37 2.43 -7.57
C ASP A 7 -3.69 2.38 -8.35
N LEU A 8 -4.71 3.06 -7.84
CA LEU A 8 -6.06 3.08 -8.41
C LEU A 8 -6.23 4.34 -9.27
N GLY A 9 -6.17 4.16 -10.58
CA GLY A 9 -6.57 5.20 -11.54
C GLY A 9 -8.09 5.20 -11.78
N GLU A 10 -8.55 6.06 -12.68
CA GLU A 10 -10.00 6.20 -12.97
C GLU A 10 -10.62 4.95 -13.62
N ARG A 11 -9.88 4.26 -14.49
CA ARG A 11 -10.35 3.07 -15.24
C ARG A 11 -9.29 1.97 -15.36
N GLU A 12 -8.23 2.09 -14.57
CA GLU A 12 -7.17 1.10 -14.53
C GLU A 12 -6.59 0.96 -13.13
N LEU A 13 -6.27 -0.28 -12.77
CA LEU A 13 -5.53 -0.64 -11.58
C LEU A 13 -4.10 -0.95 -11.99
N ARG A 14 -3.13 -0.24 -11.42
CA ARG A 14 -1.70 -0.51 -11.62
C ARG A 14 -1.19 -1.28 -10.43
N VAL A 15 -0.58 -2.44 -10.69
CA VAL A 15 -0.15 -3.35 -9.64
C VAL A 15 1.32 -3.67 -9.79
N ALA A 16 2.04 -3.64 -8.70
CA ALA A 16 3.43 -4.09 -8.62
C ALA A 16 3.56 -5.15 -7.53
N SER A 17 4.05 -6.33 -7.91
CA SER A 17 4.43 -7.39 -6.99
C SER A 17 5.91 -7.28 -6.66
N ALA A 18 6.26 -7.39 -5.39
CA ALA A 18 7.64 -7.29 -4.94
C ALA A 18 7.92 -8.27 -3.79
N VAL A 19 9.21 -8.55 -3.59
CA VAL A 19 9.71 -9.29 -2.45
C VAL A 19 10.66 -8.40 -1.67
N HIS A 20 10.36 -8.18 -0.39
CA HIS A 20 11.30 -7.59 0.55
C HIS A 20 12.17 -8.69 1.17
N ALA A 21 13.48 -8.55 0.98
CA ALA A 21 14.52 -9.44 1.48
C ALA A 21 15.81 -8.63 1.72
N PHE A 22 16.51 -8.92 2.82
CA PHE A 22 17.80 -8.29 3.16
C PHE A 22 17.77 -6.75 3.16
N GLY A 23 16.70 -6.15 3.66
CA GLY A 23 16.54 -4.68 3.71
C GLY A 23 16.30 -4.01 2.36
N ALA A 24 16.10 -4.78 1.29
CA ALA A 24 15.84 -4.29 -0.05
C ALA A 24 14.50 -4.81 -0.59
N VAL A 25 13.85 -4.00 -1.43
CA VAL A 25 12.63 -4.38 -2.15
C VAL A 25 13.01 -4.73 -3.59
N ARG A 26 12.75 -5.98 -3.99
CA ARG A 26 12.95 -6.44 -5.36
C ARG A 26 11.61 -6.51 -6.07
N LEU A 27 11.44 -5.70 -7.10
CA LEU A 27 10.28 -5.74 -7.98
C LEU A 27 10.28 -7.04 -8.79
N GLY A 28 9.15 -7.74 -8.81
CA GLY A 28 8.99 -9.00 -9.54
C GLY A 28 8.23 -8.80 -10.84
N ALA A 29 6.97 -8.38 -10.74
CA ALA A 29 6.11 -8.15 -11.90
C ALA A 29 5.28 -6.88 -11.72
N VAL A 30 5.01 -6.21 -12.84
CA VAL A 30 4.11 -5.05 -12.91
C VAL A 30 3.00 -5.38 -13.89
N GLU A 31 1.78 -5.05 -13.53
CA GLU A 31 0.60 -5.29 -14.34
C GLU A 31 -0.30 -4.06 -14.36
N ARG A 32 -1.09 -3.93 -15.44
CA ARG A 32 -2.15 -2.94 -15.56
C ARG A 32 -3.44 -3.69 -15.87
N ILE A 33 -4.45 -3.49 -15.04
CA ILE A 33 -5.77 -4.13 -15.18
C ILE A 33 -6.77 -3.05 -15.49
N ALA A 34 -7.32 -3.05 -16.70
CA ALA A 34 -8.44 -2.17 -17.04
C ALA A 34 -9.71 -2.64 -16.30
N PHE A 35 -10.55 -1.70 -15.89
CA PHE A 35 -11.88 -1.98 -15.38
C PHE A 35 -12.88 -0.94 -15.90
N ALA A 36 -14.07 -1.39 -16.27
CA ALA A 36 -15.16 -0.54 -16.73
C ALA A 36 -16.06 -0.07 -15.59
N ASP A 37 -16.22 -0.91 -14.56
CA ASP A 37 -17.14 -0.67 -13.46
C ASP A 37 -16.61 -1.19 -12.11
N ARG A 38 -17.43 -1.01 -11.07
CA ARG A 38 -17.10 -1.42 -9.70
C ARG A 38 -17.03 -2.94 -9.52
N ALA A 39 -17.80 -3.71 -10.28
CA ALA A 39 -17.81 -5.17 -10.18
C ALA A 39 -16.51 -5.75 -10.76
N GLU A 40 -16.06 -5.23 -11.90
CA GLU A 40 -14.77 -5.58 -12.50
C GLU A 40 -13.60 -5.21 -11.58
N LEU A 41 -13.64 -4.02 -10.96
CA LEU A 41 -12.64 -3.63 -9.98
C LEU A 41 -12.62 -4.57 -8.77
N ALA A 42 -13.79 -4.93 -8.23
CA ALA A 42 -13.89 -5.86 -7.10
C ALA A 42 -13.30 -7.24 -7.46
N ALA A 43 -13.66 -7.78 -8.63
CA ALA A 43 -13.12 -9.05 -9.11
C ALA A 43 -11.60 -9.01 -9.30
N ALA A 44 -11.07 -7.90 -9.83
CA ALA A 44 -9.63 -7.70 -9.96
C ALA A 44 -8.92 -7.71 -8.60
N LEU A 45 -9.48 -7.03 -7.59
CA LEU A 45 -8.94 -7.00 -6.23
C LEU A 45 -9.02 -8.37 -5.54
N GLU A 46 -10.09 -9.13 -5.73
CA GLU A 46 -10.21 -10.49 -5.20
C GLU A 46 -9.16 -11.43 -5.81
N ARG A 47 -8.95 -11.36 -7.13
CA ARG A 47 -7.91 -12.12 -7.82
C ARG A 47 -6.52 -11.80 -7.28
N LEU A 48 -6.25 -10.52 -6.99
CA LEU A 48 -5.00 -10.10 -6.35
C LEU A 48 -4.86 -10.61 -4.92
N ALA A 49 -5.94 -10.57 -4.14
CA ALA A 49 -5.97 -11.06 -2.77
C ALA A 49 -5.72 -12.57 -2.68
N ALA A 50 -6.12 -13.35 -3.70
CA ALA A 50 -5.85 -14.79 -3.79
C ALA A 50 -4.34 -15.13 -3.74
N SER A 51 -3.46 -14.19 -4.12
CA SER A 51 -2.01 -14.35 -4.02
C SER A 51 -1.48 -14.30 -2.58
N ARG A 52 -2.33 -13.94 -1.60
CA ARG A 52 -2.02 -13.80 -0.17
C ARG A 52 -0.76 -12.97 0.12
N PRO A 53 -0.73 -11.69 -0.29
CA PRO A 53 0.39 -10.81 0.03
C PRO A 53 0.46 -10.57 1.54
N GLN A 54 1.68 -10.49 2.10
CA GLN A 54 1.86 -10.16 3.52
C GLN A 54 1.69 -8.66 3.81
N ALA A 55 1.90 -7.81 2.80
CA ALA A 55 1.69 -6.38 2.91
C ALA A 55 1.08 -5.83 1.62
N VAL A 56 0.13 -4.91 1.76
CA VAL A 56 -0.44 -4.14 0.66
C VAL A 56 -0.09 -2.68 0.86
N MET A 57 0.49 -2.06 -0.17
CA MET A 57 0.80 -0.64 -0.20
C MET A 57 -0.12 0.02 -1.22
N THR A 58 -0.69 1.16 -0.88
CA THR A 58 -1.52 1.93 -1.81
C THR A 58 -1.16 3.40 -1.77
N ALA A 59 -1.20 4.05 -2.94
CA ALA A 59 -1.09 5.49 -3.04
C ALA A 59 -2.48 6.09 -2.88
N LEU A 60 -2.70 6.82 -1.78
CA LEU A 60 -3.87 7.69 -1.65
C LEU A 60 -3.52 9.04 -2.31
N PRO A 61 -4.42 9.62 -3.13
CA PRO A 61 -4.21 10.95 -3.70
C PRO A 61 -3.91 11.95 -2.58
N ALA A 62 -2.80 12.69 -2.70
CA ALA A 62 -2.35 13.66 -1.70
C ALA A 62 -3.43 14.71 -1.37
N ALA A 63 -4.33 15.01 -2.31
CA ALA A 63 -5.46 15.92 -2.13
C ALA A 63 -6.45 15.47 -1.02
N LEU A 64 -6.44 14.19 -0.63
CA LEU A 64 -7.27 13.65 0.45
C LEU A 64 -6.51 13.55 1.78
N VAL A 65 -5.20 13.83 1.80
CA VAL A 65 -4.39 13.82 3.01
C VAL A 65 -4.64 15.14 3.76
N THR A 66 -5.66 15.13 4.60
CA THR A 66 -5.78 16.18 5.63
C THR A 66 -4.58 16.05 6.57
N HIS A 67 -3.83 17.13 6.76
CA HIS A 67 -2.78 17.19 7.77
C HIS A 67 -3.42 17.04 9.16
N ARG A 68 -3.54 15.80 9.64
CA ARG A 68 -3.84 15.55 11.04
C ARG A 68 -2.56 15.76 11.83
N ILE A 69 -2.46 16.90 12.51
CA ILE A 69 -1.44 17.12 13.53
C ILE A 69 -1.78 16.21 14.70
N LEU A 70 -1.12 15.06 14.76
CA LEU A 70 -1.18 14.16 15.90
C LEU A 70 -0.18 14.66 16.94
N THR A 71 -0.65 15.44 17.91
CA THR A 71 0.17 15.80 19.07
C THR A 71 0.32 14.57 19.96
N LEU A 72 1.44 13.89 19.82
CA LEU A 72 1.78 12.78 20.70
C LEU A 72 1.98 13.34 22.12
N PRO A 73 1.35 12.78 23.17
CA PRO A 73 1.35 13.34 24.52
C PRO A 73 2.66 13.03 25.28
N PHE A 74 3.80 13.08 24.61
CA PHE A 74 5.08 12.74 25.22
C PHE A 74 5.72 14.00 25.82
N ARG A 75 5.54 14.18 27.12
CA ARG A 75 6.26 15.19 27.93
C ARG A 75 7.69 14.76 28.30
N SER A 76 8.09 13.52 28.00
CA SER A 76 9.37 12.92 28.40
C SER A 76 10.17 12.45 27.19
N ARG A 77 11.40 12.98 27.06
CA ARG A 77 12.36 12.67 25.97
C ARG A 77 12.72 11.19 25.88
N HIS A 78 12.68 10.44 26.99
CA HIS A 78 13.05 9.02 27.02
C HIS A 78 12.05 8.09 26.32
N ARG A 79 10.78 8.50 26.19
CA ARG A 79 9.73 7.62 25.62
C ARG A 79 9.66 7.63 24.09
N LEU A 80 10.24 8.64 23.44
CA LEU A 80 10.30 8.76 21.98
C LEU A 80 11.17 7.68 21.33
N ALA A 81 12.28 7.31 21.96
CA ALA A 81 13.22 6.32 21.43
C ALA A 81 12.67 4.88 21.46
N SER A 82 11.60 4.60 22.22
CA SER A 82 11.02 3.26 22.34
C SER A 82 9.73 3.05 21.54
N THR A 83 9.21 4.09 20.87
CA THR A 83 7.89 4.04 20.19
C THR A 83 7.92 4.28 18.68
N VAL A 84 9.10 4.55 18.10
CA VAL A 84 9.26 4.59 16.63
C VAL A 84 10.24 3.48 16.23
N PRO A 85 9.75 2.38 15.63
CA PRO A 85 10.60 1.39 14.98
C PRO A 85 11.15 1.89 13.64
#